data_AF-A0A2P1PRW8-F1
#
_entry.id   AF-A0A2P1PRW8-F1
#
_cell.length_a   1.000
_cell.length_b   1.000
_cell.length_c   1.000
_cell.angle_alpha   90.00
_cell.angle_beta   90.00
_cell.angle_gamma   90.00
#
_symmetry.space_group_name_H-M   'P 1'
#
loop_
_entity.id
_entity.type
_entity.pdbx_description
1 polymer ?
#
loop_
_entity_poly.entity_id
_entity_poly.type
_entity_poly.pdbx_seq_one_letter_code
_entity_poly.pdbx_strand_id
1 'polypeptide(L)'
;MHHGFPPAKDGQGPIASRKHADGDSVSVRGSIDGILPATVRPPVAQPASFQRTESNMTKIALVSCAKSQHTQPIAAKDLYTSALFRASRRFAERFADDWYILSAAYGLLHPDQVVAPYERPLNTLTRSERQTWVDEMIEQSRATLPLASEVIVLASTHYAEGLVTWLTERGHNVILPLGTLRIGQRIQWLRQQAQPNQDQ
;
A
#
# COMPACT_ATOMS: atom_id res chain seq x y z
N MET A 1 21.33 24.32 -37.16
CA MET A 1 22.71 24.62 -36.72
C MET A 1 22.72 24.77 -35.22
N HIS A 2 23.79 24.27 -34.60
CA HIS A 2 24.17 24.37 -33.19
C HIS A 2 23.58 23.37 -32.18
N HIS A 3 24.43 22.36 -31.97
CA HIS A 3 24.60 21.47 -30.82
C HIS A 3 24.60 22.17 -29.45
N GLY A 4 24.29 21.40 -28.41
CA GLY A 4 24.93 21.59 -27.10
C GLY A 4 24.21 20.94 -25.93
N PHE A 5 24.63 19.73 -25.54
CA PHE A 5 24.51 19.22 -24.17
C PHE A 5 25.61 18.17 -23.90
N PRO A 6 26.50 18.38 -22.93
CA PRO A 6 27.17 17.34 -22.14
C PRO A 6 26.56 17.32 -20.70
N PRO A 7 27.04 16.58 -19.66
CA PRO A 7 28.22 15.71 -19.50
C PRO A 7 27.98 14.43 -18.63
N ALA A 8 29.07 13.88 -18.05
CA ALA A 8 29.23 12.93 -16.91
C ALA A 8 29.47 11.45 -17.30
N LYS A 9 30.70 10.90 -17.20
CA LYS A 9 31.55 10.52 -16.03
C LYS A 9 30.99 9.35 -15.21
N ASP A 10 31.74 8.24 -15.20
CA ASP A 10 31.93 7.31 -14.08
C ASP A 10 33.18 6.45 -14.41
N GLY A 11 34.15 6.16 -13.54
CA GLY A 11 34.13 6.18 -12.08
C GLY A 11 34.37 4.77 -11.52
N GLN A 12 35.43 4.09 -11.97
CA GLN A 12 35.80 2.75 -11.51
C GLN A 12 36.50 2.80 -10.14
N GLY A 13 35.94 2.13 -9.13
CA GLY A 13 36.58 1.91 -7.82
C GLY A 13 36.07 0.61 -7.16
N PRO A 14 36.89 -0.13 -6.38
CA PRO A 14 36.74 -1.58 -6.23
C PRO A 14 36.13 -2.09 -4.92
N ILE A 15 35.72 -3.35 -5.03
CA ILE A 15 35.35 -4.40 -4.06
C ILE A 15 36.42 -4.76 -3.01
N ALA A 16 35.99 -5.04 -1.76
CA ALA A 16 36.52 -6.08 -0.83
C ALA A 16 35.77 -6.01 0.54
N SER A 17 34.94 -7.00 0.88
CA SER A 17 35.26 -8.22 1.65
C SER A 17 35.41 -8.02 3.17
N ARG A 18 34.33 -8.33 3.89
CA ARG A 18 34.20 -8.32 5.35
C ARG A 18 34.64 -9.70 5.91
N LYS A 19 35.68 -9.74 6.73
CA LYS A 19 36.16 -10.97 7.40
C LYS A 19 35.32 -11.32 8.62
N HIS A 20 35.13 -12.63 8.79
CA HIS A 20 34.45 -13.31 9.89
C HIS A 20 35.27 -13.33 11.18
N ALA A 21 34.52 -13.52 12.27
CA ALA A 21 34.95 -13.70 13.65
C ALA A 21 35.43 -15.12 13.93
N ASP A 22 36.37 -15.25 14.87
CA ASP A 22 36.51 -16.42 15.74
C ASP A 22 37.28 -15.99 17.00
N GLY A 23 36.85 -16.43 18.18
CA GLY A 23 37.40 -15.92 19.44
C GLY A 23 36.77 -16.47 20.70
N ASP A 24 37.04 -17.75 20.93
CA ASP A 24 37.37 -18.38 22.22
C ASP A 24 36.33 -18.74 23.29
N SER A 25 36.55 -19.96 23.77
CA SER A 25 35.83 -20.73 24.77
C SER A 25 36.57 -20.63 26.11
N VAL A 26 35.88 -20.48 27.24
CA VAL A 26 36.38 -21.01 28.53
C VAL A 26 35.21 -21.47 29.41
N SER A 27 35.33 -22.71 29.84
CA SER A 27 34.51 -23.42 30.82
C SER A 27 35.16 -23.35 32.20
N VAL A 28 34.40 -23.11 33.28
CA VAL A 28 34.81 -23.52 34.65
C VAL A 28 33.60 -23.96 35.47
N ARG A 29 33.74 -25.15 36.07
CA ARG A 29 32.83 -25.83 37.00
C ARG A 29 32.86 -25.20 38.39
N GLY A 30 31.75 -25.29 39.13
CA GLY A 30 31.72 -25.07 40.57
C GLY A 30 30.40 -25.52 41.19
N SER A 31 30.40 -26.70 41.78
CA SER A 31 29.34 -27.28 42.61
C SER A 31 29.72 -27.09 44.08
N ILE A 32 28.79 -26.72 44.96
CA ILE A 32 28.63 -27.30 46.30
C ILE A 32 27.30 -26.87 46.95
N ASP A 33 26.80 -27.82 47.75
CA ASP A 33 25.60 -27.91 48.58
C ASP A 33 25.28 -26.76 49.56
N GLY A 34 24.01 -26.66 49.96
CA GLY A 34 23.59 -25.98 51.19
C GLY A 34 22.07 -25.80 51.33
N ILE A 35 21.51 -26.30 52.44
CA ILE A 35 20.09 -26.61 52.71
C ILE A 35 19.39 -25.49 53.52
N LEU A 36 18.08 -25.23 53.29
CA LEU A 36 16.95 -25.16 54.27
C LEU A 36 15.82 -24.15 53.87
N PRO A 37 14.56 -24.36 54.35
CA PRO A 37 13.33 -24.00 53.64
C PRO A 37 12.63 -22.75 54.20
N ALA A 38 11.84 -22.08 53.37
CA ALA A 38 10.83 -21.14 53.86
C ALA A 38 9.63 -21.07 52.91
N THR A 39 8.47 -21.32 53.51
CA THR A 39 7.10 -21.21 53.03
C THR A 39 6.85 -20.05 52.06
N VAL A 40 6.51 -20.36 50.81
CA VAL A 40 5.85 -19.40 49.92
C VAL A 40 4.39 -19.81 49.78
N ARG A 41 3.52 -19.04 50.46
CA ARG A 41 2.09 -18.98 50.11
C ARG A 41 1.97 -18.30 48.74
N PRO A 42 1.01 -18.68 47.88
CA PRO A 42 0.92 -18.09 46.56
C PRO A 42 0.27 -16.71 46.65
N PRO A 43 0.76 -15.69 45.92
CA PRO A 43 -0.14 -14.67 45.41
C PRO A 43 -0.77 -15.21 44.13
N VAL A 44 -2.08 -15.42 44.18
CA VAL A 44 -2.92 -15.40 42.98
C VAL A 44 -2.66 -14.06 42.28
N ALA A 45 -1.99 -14.11 41.15
CA ALA A 45 -1.96 -13.05 40.16
C ALA A 45 -2.22 -13.69 38.80
N GLN A 46 -3.17 -13.09 38.10
CA GLN A 46 -3.91 -13.57 36.93
C GLN A 46 -3.00 -13.98 35.76
N PRO A 47 -3.48 -14.79 34.79
CA PRO A 47 -2.73 -15.00 33.57
C PRO A 47 -2.43 -13.64 32.94
N ALA A 48 -1.14 -13.38 32.70
CA ALA A 48 -0.72 -12.32 31.80
C ALA A 48 -1.38 -12.61 30.46
N SER A 49 -2.50 -11.95 30.23
CA SER A 49 -3.05 -11.79 28.90
C SER A 49 -1.98 -11.01 28.14
N PHE A 50 -1.15 -11.73 27.39
CA PHE A 50 -0.55 -11.19 26.18
C PHE A 50 -1.71 -10.88 25.24
N GLN A 51 -2.42 -9.79 25.52
CA GLN A 51 -3.23 -9.15 24.50
C GLN A 51 -2.21 -8.69 23.46
N ARG A 52 -1.97 -9.58 22.50
CA ARG A 52 -1.44 -9.20 21.19
C ARG A 52 -2.25 -7.98 20.80
N THR A 53 -1.58 -6.85 20.73
CA THR A 53 -2.15 -5.63 20.21
C THR A 53 -2.53 -5.97 18.77
N GLU A 54 -3.78 -6.35 18.53
CA GLU A 54 -4.38 -6.19 17.22
C GLU A 54 -4.50 -4.69 17.04
N SER A 55 -3.38 -4.05 16.69
CA SER A 55 -3.38 -2.75 16.07
C SER A 55 -4.22 -2.93 14.80
N ASN A 56 -5.51 -2.59 14.87
CA ASN A 56 -6.37 -2.50 13.70
C ASN A 56 -5.70 -1.51 12.74
N MET A 57 -4.93 -2.03 11.79
CA MET A 57 -4.28 -1.23 10.76
C MET A 57 -5.38 -0.57 9.96
N THR A 58 -5.32 0.75 9.81
CA THR A 58 -6.26 1.49 8.98
C THR A 58 -6.27 0.90 7.58
N LYS A 59 -7.46 0.59 7.08
CA LYS A 59 -7.69 0.03 5.76
C LYS A 59 -7.96 1.15 4.77
N ILE A 60 -7.13 1.25 3.74
CA ILE A 60 -7.25 2.29 2.72
C ILE A 60 -7.41 1.65 1.34
N ALA A 61 -8.46 2.00 0.62
CA ALA A 61 -8.67 1.54 -0.74
C ALA A 61 -8.17 2.55 -1.78
N LEU A 62 -7.43 2.08 -2.78
CA LEU A 62 -7.01 2.86 -3.94
C LEU A 62 -7.78 2.41 -5.18
N VAL A 63 -8.63 3.27 -5.72
CA VAL A 63 -9.54 2.98 -6.84
C VAL A 63 -9.00 3.60 -8.12
N SER A 64 -8.82 2.81 -9.18
CA SER A 64 -8.44 3.35 -10.50
C SER A 64 -9.53 4.27 -11.04
N CYS A 65 -9.15 5.44 -11.55
CA CYS A 65 -10.04 6.30 -12.33
C CYS A 65 -10.52 5.61 -13.63
N ALA A 66 -11.49 6.22 -14.31
CA ALA A 66 -12.00 5.75 -15.61
C ALA A 66 -12.01 6.87 -16.66
N LYS A 67 -12.05 6.48 -17.93
CA LYS A 67 -12.19 7.43 -19.04
C LYS A 67 -13.58 8.09 -19.08
N SER A 68 -14.63 7.32 -18.81
CA SER A 68 -16.00 7.81 -18.82
C SER A 68 -16.26 8.69 -17.60
N GLN A 69 -16.58 9.96 -17.83
CA GLN A 69 -16.81 10.98 -16.81
C GLN A 69 -18.14 11.71 -17.04
N HIS A 70 -18.66 12.37 -16.00
CA HIS A 70 -19.70 13.39 -16.13
C HIS A 70 -19.18 14.63 -16.86
N THR A 71 -20.09 15.50 -17.30
CA THR A 71 -19.75 16.72 -18.06
C THR A 71 -19.65 17.99 -17.21
N GLN A 72 -19.89 17.88 -15.90
CA GLN A 72 -19.88 19.00 -14.97
C GLN A 72 -18.96 18.72 -13.78
N PRO A 73 -18.40 19.76 -13.15
CA PRO A 73 -17.68 19.61 -11.88
C PRO A 73 -18.56 18.95 -10.83
N ILE A 74 -18.07 17.86 -10.25
CA ILE A 74 -18.76 17.08 -9.22
C ILE A 74 -17.74 16.41 -8.31
N ALA A 75 -18.17 15.90 -7.16
CA ALA A 75 -17.33 15.09 -6.28
C ALA A 75 -16.66 13.94 -7.06
N ALA A 76 -15.38 13.69 -6.81
CA ALA A 76 -14.58 12.72 -7.55
C ALA A 76 -15.19 11.30 -7.51
N LYS A 77 -15.86 10.94 -6.41
CA LYS A 77 -16.61 9.68 -6.28
C LYS A 77 -17.78 9.54 -7.26
N ASP A 78 -18.33 10.65 -7.73
CA ASP A 78 -19.46 10.70 -8.66
C ASP A 78 -19.02 11.06 -10.08
N LEU A 79 -17.80 11.59 -10.26
CA LEU A 79 -17.29 12.02 -11.56
C LEU A 79 -17.25 10.87 -12.59
N TYR A 80 -16.79 9.68 -12.19
CA TYR A 80 -16.56 8.58 -13.13
C TYR A 80 -17.77 7.64 -13.24
N THR A 81 -18.17 7.34 -14.48
CA THR A 81 -19.44 6.65 -14.76
C THR A 81 -19.31 5.19 -15.18
N SER A 82 -18.08 4.69 -15.36
CA SER A 82 -17.85 3.32 -15.81
C SER A 82 -18.36 2.27 -14.81
N ALA A 83 -18.81 1.12 -15.32
CA ALA A 83 -19.32 0.03 -14.48
C ALA A 83 -18.25 -0.52 -13.51
N LEU A 84 -16.99 -0.56 -13.93
CA LEU A 84 -15.86 -0.98 -13.08
C LEU A 84 -15.64 0.03 -11.96
N PHE A 85 -15.57 1.32 -12.26
CA PHE A 85 -15.39 2.34 -11.24
C PHE A 85 -16.51 2.31 -10.19
N ARG A 86 -17.77 2.25 -10.63
CA ARG A 86 -18.93 2.17 -9.73
C ARG A 86 -18.87 0.93 -8.83
N ALA A 87 -18.43 -0.21 -9.35
CA ALA A 87 -18.26 -1.43 -8.55
C ALA A 87 -17.10 -1.32 -7.56
N SER A 88 -15.96 -0.75 -7.98
CA SER A 88 -14.80 -0.51 -7.12
C SER A 88 -15.11 0.49 -6.01
N ARG A 89 -15.82 1.58 -6.32
CA ARG A 89 -16.30 2.55 -5.32
C ARG A 89 -17.15 1.86 -4.25
N ARG A 90 -18.17 1.10 -4.66
CA ARG A 90 -19.04 0.38 -3.71
C ARG A 90 -18.27 -0.60 -2.83
N PHE A 91 -17.23 -1.24 -3.38
CA PHE A 91 -16.34 -2.09 -2.59
C PHE A 91 -15.53 -1.26 -1.59
N ALA A 92 -14.90 -0.17 -2.04
CA ALA A 92 -14.08 0.70 -1.21
C ALA A 92 -14.88 1.28 -0.03
N GLU A 93 -16.06 1.83 -0.30
CA GLU A 93 -16.97 2.38 0.72
C GLU A 93 -17.45 1.35 1.76
N ARG A 94 -17.37 0.05 1.44
CA ARG A 94 -17.81 -1.03 2.32
C ARG A 94 -16.68 -1.64 3.15
N PHE A 95 -15.48 -1.73 2.57
CA PHE A 95 -14.40 -2.55 3.11
C PHE A 95 -13.17 -1.78 3.58
N ALA A 96 -13.11 -0.47 3.30
CA ALA A 96 -12.03 0.40 3.75
C ALA A 96 -12.54 1.47 4.72
N ASP A 97 -11.66 1.91 5.62
CA ASP A 97 -11.91 3.01 6.54
C ASP A 97 -11.84 4.36 5.79
N ASP A 98 -10.97 4.43 4.78
CA ASP A 98 -10.82 5.57 3.88
C ASP A 98 -10.48 5.10 2.45
N TRP A 99 -10.69 5.94 1.44
CA TRP A 99 -10.36 5.57 0.06
C TRP A 99 -10.04 6.76 -0.82
N TYR A 100 -9.23 6.50 -1.84
CA TYR A 100 -8.75 7.51 -2.78
C TYR A 100 -8.87 7.03 -4.21
N ILE A 101 -9.03 7.98 -5.14
CA ILE A 101 -9.07 7.71 -6.57
C ILE A 101 -7.71 8.01 -7.17
N LEU A 102 -7.13 7.00 -7.83
CA LEU A 102 -5.91 7.11 -8.63
C LEU A 102 -6.27 7.76 -9.98
N SER A 103 -6.16 9.09 -10.04
CA SER A 103 -6.40 9.93 -11.20
C SER A 103 -5.15 10.08 -12.06
N ALA A 104 -5.34 9.88 -13.37
CA ALA A 104 -4.36 10.21 -14.40
C ALA A 104 -3.88 11.67 -14.36
N ALA A 105 -4.78 12.61 -14.03
CA ALA A 105 -4.49 14.03 -14.12
C ALA A 105 -4.06 14.64 -12.79
N TYR A 106 -4.63 14.17 -11.69
CA TYR A 106 -4.52 14.83 -10.38
C TYR A 106 -3.76 14.02 -9.33
N GLY A 107 -3.34 12.79 -9.63
CA GLY A 107 -2.71 11.91 -8.65
C GLY A 107 -3.76 11.23 -7.77
N LEU A 108 -3.67 11.37 -6.44
CA LEU A 108 -4.69 10.90 -5.50
C LEU A 108 -5.76 11.96 -5.28
N LEU A 109 -7.01 11.57 -5.49
CA LEU A 109 -8.17 12.39 -5.19
C LEU A 109 -8.95 11.80 -4.02
N HIS A 110 -9.29 12.65 -3.05
CA HIS A 110 -10.28 12.29 -2.05
C HIS A 110 -11.68 12.21 -2.69
N PRO A 111 -12.54 11.24 -2.30
CA PRO A 111 -13.84 11.02 -2.92
C PRO A 111 -14.76 12.23 -2.95
N ASP A 112 -14.68 13.09 -1.93
CA ASP A 112 -15.52 14.30 -1.81
C ASP A 112 -14.90 15.53 -2.49
N GLN A 113 -13.69 15.44 -3.03
CA GLN A 113 -13.07 16.56 -3.75
C GLN A 113 -13.86 16.85 -5.03
N VAL A 114 -14.30 18.09 -5.22
CA VAL A 114 -14.97 18.52 -6.46
C VAL A 114 -13.92 18.68 -7.56
N VAL A 115 -14.14 17.98 -8.67
CA VAL A 115 -13.20 17.94 -9.80
C VAL A 115 -13.96 18.16 -11.10
N ALA A 116 -13.43 19.02 -11.96
CA ALA A 116 -13.94 19.23 -13.31
C ALA A 116 -13.54 18.06 -14.24
N PRO A 117 -14.37 17.68 -15.22
CA PRO A 117 -14.02 16.65 -16.18
C PRO A 117 -12.77 17.04 -16.97
N TYR A 118 -12.00 16.03 -17.36
CA TYR A 118 -10.70 16.20 -18.00
C TYR A 118 -10.41 15.07 -18.97
N GLU A 119 -9.61 15.36 -19.99
CA GLU A 119 -9.05 14.35 -20.89
C GLU A 119 -7.54 14.30 -20.75
N ARG A 120 -7.05 13.29 -20.00
CA ARG A 120 -5.62 12.96 -19.95
C ARG A 120 -5.45 11.46 -20.20
N PRO A 121 -5.04 11.05 -21.41
CA PRO A 121 -4.78 9.64 -21.69
C PRO A 121 -3.49 9.20 -20.99
N LEU A 122 -3.59 8.23 -20.07
CA LEU A 122 -2.41 7.60 -19.45
C LEU A 122 -1.62 6.74 -20.46
N ASN A 123 -2.31 6.23 -21.49
CA ASN A 123 -1.73 5.36 -22.50
C ASN A 123 -0.86 6.11 -23.52
N THR A 124 -0.88 7.45 -23.52
CA THR A 124 -0.01 8.27 -24.39
C THR A 124 1.23 8.77 -23.66
N LEU A 125 1.36 8.52 -22.36
CA LEU A 125 2.54 8.93 -21.61
C LEU A 125 3.76 8.12 -22.03
N THR A 126 4.85 8.82 -22.32
CA THR A 126 6.18 8.24 -22.46
C THR A 126 6.63 7.58 -21.16
N ARG A 127 7.67 6.75 -21.22
CA ARG A 127 8.24 6.12 -20.02
C ARG A 127 8.69 7.16 -18.97
N SER A 128 9.26 8.29 -19.42
CA SER A 128 9.70 9.36 -18.52
C SER A 128 8.53 10.05 -17.85
N GLU A 129 7.49 10.41 -18.61
CA GLU A 129 6.29 11.06 -18.05
C GLU A 129 5.54 10.13 -17.09
N ARG A 130 5.52 8.82 -17.38
CA ARG A 130 4.98 7.83 -16.46
C ARG A 130 5.75 7.77 -15.16
N GLN A 131 7.09 7.85 -15.20
CA GLN A 131 7.90 7.87 -13.99
C GLN A 131 7.60 9.12 -13.16
N THR A 132 7.58 10.30 -13.78
CA THR A 132 7.21 11.55 -13.11
C THR A 132 5.82 11.45 -12.47
N TRP A 133 4.84 10.88 -13.19
CA TRP A 133 3.50 10.65 -12.65
C TRP A 133 3.52 9.71 -11.43
N VAL A 134 4.30 8.63 -11.46
CA VAL A 134 4.46 7.73 -10.29
C VAL A 134 5.10 8.47 -9.12
N ASP A 135 6.13 9.28 -9.36
CA ASP A 135 6.83 10.03 -8.31
C ASP A 135 5.89 11.05 -7.65
N GLU A 136 5.06 11.74 -8.43
CA GLU A 136 4.00 12.62 -7.93
C GLU A 136 2.98 11.86 -7.06
N MET A 137 2.56 10.67 -7.50
CA MET A 137 1.65 9.82 -6.70
C MET A 137 2.28 9.37 -5.39
N ILE A 138 3.56 9.00 -5.40
CA ILE A 138 4.30 8.59 -4.21
C ILE A 138 4.36 9.74 -3.21
N GLU A 139 4.63 10.96 -3.67
CA GLU A 139 4.73 12.11 -2.77
C GLU A 139 3.39 12.49 -2.16
N GLN A 140 2.30 12.45 -2.94
CA GLN A 140 0.96 12.65 -2.41
C GLN A 140 0.57 11.53 -1.43
N SER A 141 0.91 10.28 -1.74
CA SER A 141 0.66 9.13 -0.87
C SER A 141 1.40 9.26 0.46
N ARG A 142 2.65 9.78 0.44
CA ARG A 142 3.44 10.05 1.64
C ARG A 142 2.75 11.05 2.58
N ALA A 143 2.14 12.09 2.02
CA ALA A 143 1.47 13.13 2.81
C ALA A 143 0.10 12.69 3.35
N THR A 144 -0.53 11.70 2.71
CA THR A 144 -1.94 11.36 2.95
C THR A 144 -2.12 10.04 3.71
N LEU A 145 -1.32 9.02 3.38
CA LEU A 145 -1.50 7.68 3.94
C LEU A 145 -0.80 7.55 5.30
N PRO A 146 -1.48 7.05 6.35
CA PRO A 146 -0.85 6.70 7.61
C PRO A 146 0.20 5.61 7.42
N LEU A 147 1.23 5.59 8.27
CA LEU A 147 2.23 4.51 8.26
C LEU A 147 1.59 3.18 8.68
N ALA A 148 2.09 2.08 8.13
CA ALA A 148 1.62 0.72 8.45
C ALA A 148 0.09 0.56 8.29
N SER A 149 -0.47 1.06 7.19
CA SER A 149 -1.85 0.79 6.77
C SER A 149 -1.97 -0.47 5.92
N GLU A 150 -3.16 -1.07 5.93
CA GLU A 150 -3.55 -2.10 4.96
C GLU A 150 -4.10 -1.39 3.71
N VAL A 151 -3.43 -1.55 2.56
CA VAL A 151 -3.75 -0.81 1.34
C VAL A 151 -4.32 -1.75 0.28
N ILE A 152 -5.60 -1.60 -0.03
CA ILE A 152 -6.33 -2.40 -1.02
C ILE A 152 -6.27 -1.68 -2.37
N VAL A 153 -5.53 -2.22 -3.32
CA VAL A 153 -5.36 -1.60 -4.64
C VAL A 153 -6.35 -2.22 -5.64
N LEU A 154 -7.44 -1.50 -5.92
CA LEU A 154 -8.48 -1.84 -6.89
C LEU A 154 -8.18 -1.26 -8.27
N ALA A 155 -6.92 -1.31 -8.67
CA ALA A 155 -6.41 -0.78 -9.94
C ALA A 155 -5.72 -1.87 -10.77
N SER A 156 -5.36 -1.56 -12.02
CA SER A 156 -4.41 -2.38 -12.75
C SER A 156 -2.99 -2.02 -12.32
N THR A 157 -2.21 -3.03 -11.93
CA THR A 157 -0.82 -2.86 -11.48
C THR A 157 0.13 -2.40 -12.59
N HIS A 158 -0.24 -2.61 -13.85
CA HIS A 158 0.60 -2.27 -15.01
C HIS A 158 1.04 -0.79 -15.06
N TYR A 159 0.26 0.11 -14.47
CA TYR A 159 0.60 1.53 -14.38
C TYR A 159 1.06 1.96 -12.98
N ALA A 160 0.62 1.25 -11.94
CA ALA A 160 0.89 1.58 -10.54
C ALA A 160 1.99 0.71 -9.90
N GLU A 161 2.80 0.00 -10.69
CA GLU A 161 3.84 -0.92 -10.19
C GLU A 161 4.84 -0.22 -9.26
N GLY A 162 5.29 0.99 -9.63
CA GLY A 162 6.18 1.78 -8.77
C GLY A 162 5.50 2.23 -7.48
N LEU A 163 4.21 2.57 -7.52
CA LEU A 163 3.44 2.91 -6.31
C LEU A 163 3.28 1.70 -5.39
N VAL A 164 2.94 0.53 -5.94
CA VAL A 164 2.81 -0.72 -5.18
C VAL A 164 4.13 -1.10 -4.52
N THR A 165 5.23 -1.01 -5.28
CA THR A 165 6.59 -1.28 -4.76
C THR A 165 6.91 -0.36 -3.59
N TRP A 166 6.70 0.95 -3.77
CA TRP A 166 6.93 1.93 -2.71
C TRP A 166 6.07 1.69 -1.47
N LEU A 167 4.78 1.36 -1.64
CA LEU A 167 3.89 1.04 -0.52
C LEU A 167 4.41 -0.17 0.28
N THR A 168 4.83 -1.23 -0.41
CA THR A 168 5.38 -2.42 0.25
C THR A 168 6.69 -2.11 0.98
N GLU A 169 7.61 -1.36 0.37
CA GLU A 169 8.89 -0.96 0.99
C GLU A 169 8.72 -0.09 2.24
N ARG A 170 7.62 0.68 2.31
CA ARG A 170 7.28 1.52 3.47
C ARG A 170 6.56 0.77 4.59
N GLY A 171 6.38 -0.55 4.45
CA GLY A 171 5.78 -1.41 5.46
C GLY A 171 4.25 -1.43 5.44
N HIS A 172 3.61 -0.99 4.35
CA HIS A 172 2.18 -1.18 4.17
C HIS A 172 1.87 -2.64 3.79
N ASN A 173 0.74 -3.16 4.29
CA ASN A 173 0.22 -4.44 3.82
C ASN A 173 -0.58 -4.22 2.53
N VAL A 174 0.01 -4.49 1.37
CA VAL A 174 -0.63 -4.22 0.07
C VAL A 174 -1.41 -5.43 -0.44
N ILE A 175 -2.71 -5.25 -0.68
CA ILE A 175 -3.62 -6.28 -1.17
C ILE A 175 -4.05 -5.96 -2.61
N LEU A 176 -3.90 -6.93 -3.50
CA LEU A 176 -4.23 -6.82 -4.94
C LEU A 176 -5.34 -7.80 -5.31
N PRO A 177 -6.59 -7.59 -4.86
CA PRO A 177 -7.65 -8.60 -4.95
C PRO A 177 -8.08 -8.89 -6.39
N LEU A 178 -7.84 -7.96 -7.32
CA LEU A 178 -8.24 -8.08 -8.71
C LEU A 178 -7.21 -8.80 -9.60
N GLY A 179 -5.98 -9.00 -9.12
CA GLY A 179 -4.91 -9.72 -9.81
C GLY A 179 -4.86 -9.52 -11.33
N THR A 180 -4.87 -10.62 -12.07
CA THR A 180 -4.88 -10.66 -13.55
C THR A 180 -6.28 -10.78 -14.17
N LEU A 181 -7.35 -10.62 -13.37
CA LEU A 181 -8.72 -10.77 -13.84
C LEU A 181 -9.03 -9.80 -14.99
N ARG A 182 -9.77 -10.30 -15.99
CA ARG A 182 -10.29 -9.47 -17.09
C ARG A 182 -11.34 -8.48 -16.55
N ILE A 183 -11.57 -7.38 -17.27
CA ILE A 183 -12.48 -6.30 -16.83
C ILE A 183 -13.86 -6.83 -16.40
N GLY A 184 -14.49 -7.72 -17.20
CA GLY A 184 -15.79 -8.30 -16.85
C GLY A 184 -15.76 -9.13 -15.56
N GLN A 185 -14.70 -9.93 -15.36
CA GLN A 185 -14.51 -10.74 -14.15
C GLN A 185 -14.27 -9.85 -12.92
N ARG A 186 -13.51 -8.76 -13.07
CA ARG A 186 -13.31 -7.77 -12.00
C ARG A 186 -14.64 -7.17 -11.55
N ILE A 187 -15.48 -6.75 -12.50
CA ILE A 187 -16.80 -6.18 -12.20
C ILE A 187 -17.67 -7.21 -11.46
N GLN A 188 -17.71 -8.46 -11.95
CA GLN A 188 -18.50 -9.52 -11.34
C GLN A 188 -18.04 -9.79 -9.90
N TRP A 189 -16.73 -9.96 -9.69
CA TRP A 189 -16.15 -10.21 -8.38
C TRP A 189 -16.47 -9.07 -7.40
N LEU A 190 -16.22 -7.81 -7.81
CA LEU A 190 -16.52 -6.63 -6.98
C LEU A 190 -17.99 -6.56 -6.59
N ARG A 191 -18.90 -6.88 -7.52
CA ARG A 191 -20.35 -6.89 -7.24
C ARG A 191 -20.74 -7.98 -6.25
N GLN A 192 -20.15 -9.16 -6.35
CA GLN A 192 -20.40 -10.26 -5.41
C GLN A 192 -19.92 -9.90 -4.00
N GLN A 193 -18.73 -9.29 -3.88
CA GLN A 193 -18.22 -8.84 -2.59
C GLN A 193 -19.04 -7.66 -2.02
N ALA A 194 -19.60 -6.79 -2.86
CA ALA A 194 -20.41 -5.65 -2.43
C ALA A 194 -21.90 -5.99 -2.23
N GLN A 195 -22.33 -7.24 -2.43
CA GLN A 195 -23.67 -7.68 -2.04
C GLN A 195 -23.69 -7.91 -0.52
N PRO A 196 -24.69 -7.39 0.22
CA PRO A 196 -24.88 -7.80 1.60
C PRO A 196 -24.99 -9.33 1.62
N ASN A 197 -24.23 -9.99 2.49
CA ASN A 197 -24.41 -11.43 2.68
C ASN A 197 -25.89 -11.61 2.98
N GLN A 198 -26.59 -12.35 2.11
CA GLN A 198 -27.82 -12.98 2.52
C GLN A 198 -27.34 -14.04 3.50
N ASP A 199 -27.56 -13.78 4.79
CA ASP A 199 -27.15 -14.63 5.90
C ASP A 199 -27.38 -16.11 5.59
N GLN A 200 -26.41 -16.93 5.94
CA GLN A 200 -26.62 -18.34 6.17
C GLN A 200 -26.02 -18.72 7.51
#